data_AF-A0A3R7AU24-F1
#
_entry.id   AF-A0A3R7AU24-F1
#
_cell.length_a   1.000
_cell.length_b   1.000
_cell.length_c   1.000
_cell.angle_alpha   90.00
_cell.angle_beta   90.00
_cell.angle_gamma   90.00
#
_symmetry.space_group_name_H-M   'P 1'
#
loop_
_entity.id
_entity.type
_entity.pdbx_description
1 polymer ?
#
loop_
_entity_poly.entity_id
_entity_poly.type
_entity_poly.pdbx_seq_one_letter_code
_entity_poly.pdbx_strand_id
1 'polypeptide(L)' 'MNPRLGTQGRENVCRVRIGDFRVLYLVNHEEKEIYVVKIDKL' A
#
# COMPACT_ATOMS: atom_id res chain seq x y z
N MET A 1 16.31 -4.44 -3.36
CA MET A 1 15.64 -3.20 -2.87
C MET A 1 14.74 -3.59 -1.71
N ASN A 2 14.86 -2.92 -0.58
CA ASN A 2 14.11 -3.25 0.64
C ASN A 2 12.97 -2.22 0.78
N PRO A 3 11.68 -2.60 0.61
CA PRO A 3 10.58 -1.67 0.83
C PRO A 3 10.48 -1.45 2.34
N ARG A 4 10.83 -0.23 2.80
CA ARG A 4 10.70 0.15 4.21
C ARG A 4 9.22 0.12 4.59
N LEU A 5 8.82 -0.95 5.27
CA LEU A 5 7.55 -1.11 5.98
C LEU A 5 7.39 0.07 6.96
N GLY A 6 6.61 1.06 6.55
CA GLY A 6 6.47 2.32 7.27
C GLY A 6 5.18 2.38 8.08
N THR A 7 5.36 2.40 9.40
CA THR A 7 4.50 3.00 10.45
C THR A 7 3.17 2.31 10.76
N GLN A 8 3.23 1.52 11.85
CA GLN A 8 2.15 0.98 12.67
C GLN A 8 1.06 2.02 12.92
N GLY A 9 -0.17 1.66 12.53
CA GLY A 9 -1.35 2.51 12.67
C GLY A 9 -2.64 1.98 12.03
N ARG A 10 -2.77 1.42 10.81
CA ARG A 10 -1.92 1.21 9.61
C ARG A 10 -1.09 -0.07 9.47
N GLU A 11 -1.25 -1.03 10.36
CA GLU A 11 -0.31 -2.16 10.50
C GLU A 11 -0.18 -3.06 9.25
N ASN A 12 -1.21 -3.10 8.38
CA ASN A 12 -1.18 -3.86 7.11
C ASN A 12 -1.40 -3.00 5.85
N VAL A 13 -1.58 -1.68 5.98
CA VAL A 13 -1.79 -0.80 4.81
C VAL A 13 -0.45 -0.48 4.19
N CYS A 14 -0.18 -1.09 3.04
CA CYS A 14 0.97 -0.81 2.22
C CYS A 14 0.78 0.47 1.41
N ARG A 15 1.89 1.10 1.03
CA ARG A 15 1.90 2.33 0.23
C ARG A 15 2.90 2.22 -0.91
N VAL A 16 2.46 2.59 -2.11
CA VAL A 16 3.33 2.72 -3.28
C VAL A 16 3.14 4.09 -3.94
N ARG A 17 4.22 4.65 -4.48
CA ARG A 17 4.18 5.88 -5.30
C ARG A 17 4.39 5.50 -6.76
N ILE A 18 3.51 5.99 -7.64
CA ILE A 18 3.58 5.78 -9.08
C ILE A 18 3.44 7.16 -9.74
N GLY A 19 4.55 7.72 -10.23
CA GLY A 19 4.59 9.09 -10.70
C GLY A 19 4.14 10.09 -9.62
N ASP A 20 3.11 10.87 -9.94
CA ASP A 20 2.48 11.84 -9.04
C ASP A 20 1.33 11.27 -8.22
N PHE A 21 1.13 9.95 -8.25
CA PHE A 21 0.09 9.30 -7.48
C PHE A 21 0.66 8.54 -6.28
N ARG A 22 -0.10 8.55 -5.20
CA ARG A 22 0.10 7.72 -4.01
C ARG A 22 -1.04 6.73 -3.90
N VAL A 23 -0.72 5.45 -3.86
CA VAL A 23 -1.68 4.37 -3.70
C VAL A 23 -1.50 3.74 -2.33
N LEU A 24 -2.62 3.55 -1.62
CA LEU A 24 -2.71 2.76 -0.40
C LEU A 24 -3.41 1.44 -0.72
N TYR A 25 -2.80 0.33 -0.32
CA TYR A 25 -3.33 -1.00 -0.60
C TYR A 25 -3.14 -1.98 0.56
N LEU A 26 -3.96 -3.01 0.61
CA LEU A 26 -3.85 -4.15 1.52
C LEU A 26 -3.48 -5.40 0.72
N VAL A 27 -2.73 -6.32 1.33
CA VAL A 27 -2.43 -7.63 0.73
C VAL A 27 -3.12 -8.70 1.55
N ASN A 28 -3.98 -9.50 0.90
CA ASN A 28 -4.50 -10.73 1.46
C ASN A 28 -3.67 -11.91 0.92
N HIS A 29 -2.85 -12.52 1.79
CA HIS A 29 -1.97 -13.62 1.40
C HIS A 29 -2.70 -14.96 1.23
N GLU A 30 -3.82 -15.17 1.93
CA GLU A 30 -4.60 -16.41 1.84
C GLU A 30 -5.32 -16.49 0.49
N GLU A 31 -5.95 -15.38 0.09
CA GLU A 31 -6.68 -15.28 -1.17
C GLU A 31 -5.80 -14.85 -2.34
N LYS A 32 -4.55 -14.45 -2.07
CA LYS A 32 -3.58 -13.90 -3.05
C LYS A 32 -4.12 -12.65 -3.77
N GLU A 33 -4.82 -11.80 -3.04
CA GLU A 33 -5.44 -10.58 -3.56
C GLU A 33 -4.76 -9.31 -3.04
N ILE A 34 -4.92 -8.23 -3.80
CA ILE A 34 -4.50 -6.89 -3.42
C ILE A 34 -5.71 -5.97 -3.48
N TYR A 35 -6.07 -5.37 -2.34
CA TYR A 35 -7.16 -4.40 -2.28
C TYR A 35 -6.61 -2.99 -2.33
N VAL A 36 -6.97 -2.24 -3.36
CA VAL A 36 -6.67 -0.80 -3.43
C VAL A 36 -7.68 -0.05 -2.58
N VAL A 37 -7.20 0.61 -1.53
CA VAL A 37 -8.05 1.33 -0.57
C VAL A 37 -8.19 2.80 -0.96
N LYS A 38 -7.12 3.40 -1.47
CA LYS A 38 -7.11 4.82 -1.84
C LYS A 38 -6.07 5.13 -2.89
N ILE A 39 -6.41 6.03 -3.80
CA ILE A 39 -5.49 6.66 -4.75
C ILE A 39 -5.61 8.17 -4.60
N ASP A 40 -4.49 8.83 -4.31
CA ASP A 40 -4.39 10.27 -4.20
C ASP A 40 -3.38 10.79 -5.22
N LYS A 41 -3.64 11.97 -5.81
CA LYS A 41 -2.63 12.74 -6.54
C LYS A 41 -1.87 13.63 -5.55
N LEU A 42 -0.55 13.68 -5.70
CA LEU A 42 0.37 14.48 -4.88
C LEU A 42 0.48 15.93 -5.34
#